data_AF-A0AA35U2L6-F1
#
_entry.id   AF-A0AA35U2L6-F1
#
_cell.length_a   1.000
_cell.length_b   1.000
_cell.length_c   1.000
_cell.angle_alpha   90.00
_cell.angle_beta   90.00
_cell.angle_gamma   90.00
#
_symmetry.space_group_name_H-M   'P 1'
#
loop_
_entity.id
_entity.type
_entity.pdbx_description
1 polymer ?
#
loop_
_entity_poly.entity_id
_entity_poly.type
_entity_poly.pdbx_seq_one_letter_code
_entity_poly.pdbx_strand_id
1 'polypeptide(L)'
;MEQVKENSWLLNHPKLLEMQSYGLGNSAQIQAALLTYLDLTEVKLWGEVKVHSCQDLKIIYLTAREKEESPVRVVVPLPSTEPLSMEQ
;
A
#
# COMPACT_ATOMS: atom_id res chain seq x y z
N MET A 1 22.77 0.60 -26.11
CA MET A 1 22.13 0.48 -24.79
C MET A 1 20.64 0.66 -25.01
N GLU A 2 19.93 -0.45 -25.06
CA GLU A 2 18.49 -0.46 -25.30
C GLU A 2 17.82 0.20 -24.10
N GLN A 3 17.30 1.42 -24.31
CA GLN A 3 16.42 2.08 -23.35
C GLN A 3 15.16 1.21 -23.29
N VAL A 4 15.13 0.29 -22.33
CA VAL A 4 13.89 -0.35 -21.90
C VAL A 4 13.00 0.82 -21.44
N LYS A 5 12.09 1.27 -22.31
CA LYS A 5 10.88 1.96 -21.89
C LYS A 5 10.13 0.95 -21.04
N GLU A 6 10.57 0.80 -19.80
CA GLU A 6 9.90 -0.01 -18.80
C GLU A 6 8.50 0.56 -18.72
N ASN A 7 7.53 -0.23 -19.14
CA ASN A 7 6.12 0.12 -19.04
C ASN A 7 5.92 0.68 -17.64
N SER A 8 5.66 1.97 -17.54
CA SER A 8 5.55 2.70 -16.28
C SER A 8 4.20 2.38 -15.60
N TRP A 9 3.76 1.13 -15.70
CA TRP A 9 2.47 0.64 -15.21
C TRP A 9 2.38 0.84 -13.70
N LEU A 10 3.49 0.66 -12.99
CA LEU A 10 3.56 0.82 -11.55
C LEU A 10 3.45 2.30 -11.15
N LEU A 11 4.12 3.21 -11.87
CA LEU A 11 4.02 4.66 -11.60
C LEU A 11 2.67 5.25 -12.01
N ASN A 12 1.98 4.64 -12.98
CA ASN A 12 0.65 5.05 -13.42
C ASN A 12 -0.47 4.20 -12.78
N HIS A 13 -0.15 3.37 -11.79
CA HIS A 13 -1.13 2.49 -11.18
C HIS A 13 -2.21 3.33 -10.47
N PRO A 14 -3.52 3.11 -10.74
CA PRO A 14 -4.58 3.93 -10.16
C PRO A 14 -4.51 4.00 -8.63
N LYS A 15 -4.17 2.88 -8.00
CA LYS A 15 -4.05 2.83 -6.54
C LYS A 15 -2.82 3.59 -6.01
N LEU A 16 -1.74 3.68 -6.79
CA LEU A 16 -0.60 4.52 -6.42
C LEU A 16 -0.99 6.00 -6.46
N LEU A 17 -1.70 6.42 -7.51
CA LEU A 17 -2.18 7.80 -7.65
C LEU A 17 -3.15 8.18 -6.52
N GLU A 18 -4.05 7.27 -6.14
CA GLU A 18 -4.94 7.42 -4.97
C GLU A 18 -4.13 7.61 -3.67
N MET A 19 -3.15 6.75 -3.40
CA MET A 19 -2.27 6.87 -2.22
C MET A 19 -1.51 8.19 -2.19
N GLN A 20 -1.00 8.64 -3.34
CA GLN A 20 -0.30 9.92 -3.46
C GLN A 20 -1.23 11.11 -3.19
N SER A 21 -2.50 11.01 -3.59
CA SER A 21 -3.51 12.05 -3.37
C SER A 21 -3.80 12.32 -1.89
N TYR A 22 -3.47 11.39 -0.99
CA TYR A 22 -3.62 11.59 0.46
C TYR A 22 -2.66 12.62 1.06
N GLY A 23 -1.61 13.02 0.32
CA GLY A 23 -0.75 14.14 0.71
C GLY A 23 0.14 13.91 1.94
N LEU A 24 0.42 12.66 2.31
CA LEU A 24 1.19 12.33 3.53
C LEU A 24 2.71 12.56 3.40
N GLY A 25 3.22 12.73 2.18
CA GLY A 25 4.63 13.08 1.93
C GLY A 25 5.66 11.98 2.15
N ASN A 26 5.29 10.80 2.68
CA ASN A 26 6.20 9.66 2.82
C ASN A 26 6.13 8.74 1.59
N SER A 27 7.02 8.97 0.61
CA SER A 27 7.07 8.18 -0.63
C SER A 27 7.46 6.72 -0.39
N ALA A 28 8.29 6.43 0.62
CA ALA A 28 8.71 5.08 0.95
C ALA A 28 7.52 4.26 1.47
N GLN A 29 6.70 4.85 2.35
CA GLN A 29 5.48 4.22 2.83
C GLN A 29 4.44 4.06 1.72
N ILE A 30 4.27 5.05 0.83
CA ILE A 30 3.38 4.93 -0.34
C ILE A 30 3.79 3.75 -1.24
N GLN A 31 5.09 3.60 -1.51
CA GLN A 31 5.61 2.47 -2.27
C GLN A 31 5.38 1.14 -1.54
N ALA A 32 5.69 1.06 -0.25
CA ALA A 32 5.43 -0.12 0.58
C ALA A 32 3.94 -0.49 0.58
N ALA A 33 3.05 0.51 0.63
CA ALA A 33 1.60 0.31 0.59
C ALA A 33 1.11 -0.21 -0.77
N LEU A 34 1.67 0.29 -1.88
CA LEU A 34 1.35 -0.25 -3.20
C LEU A 34 1.80 -1.71 -3.35
N LEU A 35 3.02 -2.02 -2.92
CA LEU A 35 3.52 -3.40 -2.98
C LEU A 35 2.68 -4.33 -2.09
N THR A 36 2.27 -3.86 -0.91
CA THR A 36 1.37 -4.59 -0.03
C THR A 36 0.00 -4.80 -0.67
N TYR A 37 -0.56 -3.78 -1.33
CA TYR A 37 -1.83 -3.89 -2.05
C TYR A 37 -1.75 -5.01 -3.10
N LEU A 38 -0.69 -5.02 -3.93
CA LEU A 38 -0.48 -6.03 -4.97
C LEU A 38 -0.23 -7.43 -4.39
N ASP A 39 0.50 -7.54 -3.28
CA ASP A 39 0.67 -8.82 -2.57
C ASP A 39 -0.69 -9.36 -2.07
N LEU A 40 -1.52 -8.50 -1.49
CA LEU A 40 -2.84 -8.89 -1.01
C LEU A 40 -3.76 -9.29 -2.16
N THR A 41 -3.82 -8.53 -3.26
CA THR A 41 -4.77 -8.80 -4.36
C THR A 41 -4.30 -9.86 -5.33
N GLU A 42 -3.03 -9.85 -5.75
CA GLU A 42 -2.52 -10.69 -6.84
C GLU A 42 -1.85 -11.98 -6.35
N VAL A 43 -1.17 -11.93 -5.20
CA VAL A 43 -0.43 -13.09 -4.67
C VAL A 43 -1.29 -13.88 -3.70
N LYS A 44 -1.89 -13.20 -2.71
CA LYS A 44 -2.71 -13.84 -1.68
C LYS A 44 -4.17 -13.97 -2.07
N LEU A 45 -4.62 -13.26 -3.11
CA LEU A 45 -6.00 -13.26 -3.60
C LEU A 45 -7.03 -12.88 -2.52
N TRP A 46 -6.66 -11.96 -1.64
CA TRP A 46 -7.58 -11.40 -0.64
C TRP A 46 -8.59 -10.47 -1.31
N GLY A 47 -9.83 -10.53 -0.82
CA GLY A 47 -10.94 -9.70 -1.28
C GLY A 47 -11.07 -8.39 -0.50
N GLU A 48 -11.91 -7.50 -1.04
CA GLU A 48 -12.29 -6.22 -0.40
C GLU A 48 -11.10 -5.35 0.04
N VAL A 49 -9.97 -5.42 -0.69
CA VAL A 49 -8.77 -4.65 -0.38
C VAL A 49 -9.03 -3.16 -0.60
N LYS A 50 -9.04 -2.40 0.49
CA LYS A 50 -9.22 -0.94 0.50
C LYS A 50 -8.01 -0.28 1.13
N VAL A 51 -7.70 0.92 0.68
CA VAL A 51 -6.56 1.71 1.14
C VAL A 51 -7.09 2.96 1.80
N HIS A 52 -6.51 3.31 2.95
CA HIS A 52 -6.95 4.40 3.79
C HIS A 52 -5.75 5.26 4.17
N SER A 53 -6.03 6.52 4.53
CA SER A 53 -5.05 7.39 5.19
C SER A 53 -5.52 7.72 6.61
N CYS A 54 -4.56 7.79 7.54
CA CYS A 54 -4.77 8.38 8.85
C CYS A 54 -3.92 9.65 8.91
N GLN A 55 -4.59 10.81 8.90
CA GLN A 55 -3.92 12.10 8.87
C GLN A 55 -3.21 12.43 10.19
N ASP A 56 -3.80 12.02 11.33
CA ASP A 56 -3.23 12.24 12.65
C ASP A 56 -1.88 11.52 12.82
N LEU A 57 -1.79 10.28 12.35
CA LEU A 57 -0.57 9.47 12.40
C LEU A 57 0.31 9.63 11.15
N LYS A 58 -0.19 10.33 10.13
CA LYS A 58 0.45 10.48 8.81
C LYS A 58 0.85 9.14 8.17
N ILE A 59 -0.03 8.13 8.29
CA ILE A 59 0.21 6.79 7.74
C ILE A 59 -0.83 6.38 6.70
N ILE A 60 -0.44 5.47 5.82
CA ILE A 60 -1.33 4.66 4.97
C ILE A 60 -1.51 3.29 5.62
N TYR A 61 -2.74 2.79 5.61
CA TYR A 61 -3.04 1.41 5.98
C TYR A 61 -4.06 0.80 5.04
N LEU A 62 -4.09 -0.53 4.98
CA LEU A 62 -5.02 -1.29 4.16
C LEU A 62 -5.98 -2.07 5.04
N THR A 63 -7.20 -2.24 4.55
CA THR A 63 -8.15 -3.22 5.08
C THR A 63 -8.43 -4.25 4.02
N ALA A 64 -8.47 -5.53 4.39
CA ALA A 64 -8.72 -6.62 3.45
C ALA A 64 -9.33 -7.84 4.15
N ARG A 65 -9.95 -8.73 3.38
CA ARG A 65 -10.44 -10.04 3.85
C ARG A 65 -9.77 -11.17 3.09
N GLU A 66 -9.28 -12.17 3.81
CA GLU A 66 -8.71 -13.38 3.20
C GLU A 66 -9.74 -14.21 2.43
N LYS A 67 -10.96 -14.30 2.98
CA LYS A 67 -12.13 -14.96 2.38
C LYS A 67 -13.36 -14.15 2.73
N GLU A 68 -14.46 -14.31 1.99
CA GLU A 68 -15.70 -13.53 2.17
C GLU A 68 -16.21 -13.53 3.62
N GLU A 69 -16.14 -14.68 4.30
CA GLU A 69 -16.60 -14.85 5.69
C GLU A 69 -15.52 -14.52 6.75
N SER A 70 -14.29 -14.28 6.34
CA SER A 70 -13.19 -13.96 7.26
C SER A 70 -13.36 -12.55 7.86
N PRO A 71 -12.90 -12.31 9.10
CA PRO A 71 -12.89 -10.96 9.66
C PRO A 71 -12.01 -10.02 8.81
N VAL A 72 -12.38 -8.74 8.78
CA VAL A 72 -11.55 -7.70 8.15
C VAL A 72 -10.24 -7.59 8.90
N ARG A 73 -9.13 -7.66 8.18
CA ARG A 73 -7.77 -7.45 8.68
C ARG A 73 -7.32 -6.03 8.36
N VAL A 74 -6.60 -5.42 9.30
CA VAL A 74 -5.88 -4.17 9.10
C VAL A 74 -4.41 -4.50 8.86
N VAL A 75 -3.82 -3.95 7.82
CA VAL A 75 -2.41 -4.11 7.46
C VAL A 75 -1.78 -2.73 7.38
N VAL A 76 -0.71 -2.50 8.13
CA VAL A 76 0.08 -1.25 8.10
C VAL A 76 1.38 -1.55 7.37
N PRO A 77 1.55 -1.06 6.13
CA PRO A 77 2.77 -1.21 5.35
C PRO A 77 3.89 -0.40 5.99
N LEU A 78 5.02 -1.07 6.22
CA LEU A 78 6.19 -0.46 6.82
C LEU A 78 7.35 -0.57 5.83
N PRO A 79 7.97 0.54 5.44
CA PRO A 79 9.15 0.50 4.59
C PRO A 79 10.33 -0.09 5.38
N SER A 80 11.12 -0.94 4.73
CA SER A 80 12.22 -1.67 5.35
C SER A 80 13.32 -0.78 5.95
N THR A 81 13.32 0.51 5.59
CA THR A 81 14.28 1.51 6.05
C THR A 81 13.84 2.26 7.30
N GLU A 82 12.58 2.12 7.74
CA GLU A 82 12.06 2.81 8.92
C GLU A 82 11.98 1.86 10.13
N PRO A 83 12.55 2.23 11.28
CA PRO A 83 12.46 1.41 12.49
C PRO A 83 11.05 1.48 13.09
N LEU A 84 10.61 0.34 13.61
CA LEU A 84 9.38 0.22 14.39
C LEU A 84 9.61 0.58 15.86
N SER A 85 8.73 1.41 16.43
CA SER A 85 8.66 1.67 17.87
C SER A 85 7.26 1.39 18.40
N MET A 86 7.13 1.13 19.70
CA MET A 86 5.82 0.96 20.36
C MET A 86 5.01 2.26 20.46
N GLU A 87 5.62 3.41 20.20
CA GLU A 87 5.03 4.75 20.39
C GLU A 87 4.48 5.35 19.09
N GLN A 88 4.38 4.57 18.02
CA GLN A 88 3.83 5.04 16.74
C GLN A 88 2.33 5.37 16.79
#